data_AF-B1MWW9-F1
#
_entry.id   AF-B1MWW9-F1
#
_cell.length_a   1.000
_cell.length_b   1.000
_cell.length_c   1.000
_cell.angle_alpha   90.00
_cell.angle_beta   90.00
_cell.angle_gamma   90.00
#
_symmetry.space_group_name_H-M   'P 1'
#
loop_
_entity.id
_entity.type
_entity.pdbx_description
1 polymer ?
#
loop_
_entity_poly.entity_id
_entity_poly.type
_entity_poly.pdbx_seq_one_letter_code
_entity_poly.pdbx_strand_id
1 'polypeptide(L)'
;MQFKRIKILMLVLFVLLDIFLFNWWRAGQTTNEQVADANADIIAEMKKQNIVLPTFSRSVQYNSYIAVQKAHKNEIGKLPSTLTWDKNGGNWDELIARFKPDDEIHHDDYEAITKQIKAVADDSGYHYNAILSAAQPDETKIYSQRINDLPVMNSAGTMTFRYGKDGKPDTVIKRQLTNIQDLRDDRATLTEEDAIVSLYRYNEIDRGDRLSTGYLGYDKTLSVNGYDIYLPVWVFEVKRQNRHAILKINAFTGDNLSE
;
A
#
# COMPACT_ATOMS: atom_id res chain seq x y z
N MET A 1 -4.97 -6.73 -62.51
CA MET A 1 -6.29 -6.78 -61.83
C MET A 1 -6.25 -7.40 -60.42
N GLN A 2 -5.37 -8.37 -60.14
CA GLN A 2 -5.21 -9.03 -58.82
C GLN A 2 -4.83 -8.05 -57.67
N PHE A 3 -3.98 -7.05 -57.96
CA PHE A 3 -3.48 -6.09 -56.95
C PHE A 3 -4.55 -5.11 -56.42
N LYS A 4 -5.52 -4.72 -57.26
CA LYS A 4 -6.66 -3.88 -56.83
C LYS A 4 -7.59 -4.67 -55.90
N ARG A 5 -7.77 -5.98 -56.16
CA ARG A 5 -8.60 -6.86 -55.32
C ARG A 5 -7.96 -7.08 -53.94
N ILE A 6 -6.64 -7.32 -53.90
CA ILE A 6 -5.91 -7.47 -52.63
C ILE A 6 -5.96 -6.18 -51.79
N LYS A 7 -5.83 -4.99 -52.41
CA LYS A 7 -5.92 -3.69 -51.71
C LYS A 7 -7.29 -3.45 -51.10
N ILE A 8 -8.37 -3.79 -51.83
CA ILE A 8 -9.74 -3.65 -51.33
C ILE A 8 -9.99 -4.61 -50.16
N LEU A 9 -9.50 -5.85 -50.25
CA LEU A 9 -9.62 -6.83 -49.17
C LEU A 9 -8.89 -6.37 -47.90
N MET A 10 -7.68 -5.80 -48.03
CA MET A 10 -6.92 -5.26 -46.91
C MET A 10 -7.63 -4.06 -46.26
N LEU A 11 -8.24 -3.18 -47.06
CA LEU A 11 -8.98 -2.03 -46.56
C LEU A 11 -10.23 -2.43 -45.79
N VAL A 12 -10.97 -3.44 -46.27
CA VAL A 12 -12.13 -3.99 -45.56
C VAL A 12 -11.72 -4.63 -44.24
N LEU A 13 -10.61 -5.39 -44.23
CA LEU A 13 -10.08 -6.00 -43.00
C LEU A 13 -9.69 -4.95 -41.96
N PHE A 14 -9.03 -3.86 -42.39
CA PHE A 14 -8.62 -2.77 -41.52
C PHE A 14 -9.82 -2.07 -40.87
N VAL A 15 -10.87 -1.76 -41.65
CA VAL A 15 -12.10 -1.14 -41.14
C VAL A 15 -12.83 -2.05 -40.15
N LEU A 16 -12.88 -3.36 -40.41
CA LEU A 16 -13.47 -4.32 -39.47
C LEU A 16 -12.69 -4.38 -38.15
N LEU A 17 -11.36 -4.31 -38.21
CA LEU A 17 -10.49 -4.29 -37.04
C LEU A 17 -10.65 -2.99 -36.23
N ASP A 18 -10.77 -1.84 -36.90
CA ASP A 18 -11.06 -0.55 -36.24
C ASP A 18 -12.43 -0.54 -35.56
N ILE A 19 -13.47 -1.09 -36.19
CA ILE A 19 -14.81 -1.21 -35.59
C ILE A 19 -14.76 -2.14 -34.38
N PHE A 20 -14.02 -3.25 -34.47
CA PHE A 20 -13.82 -4.17 -33.36
C PHE A 20 -13.11 -3.48 -32.19
N LEU A 21 -12.00 -2.79 -32.44
CA LEU A 21 -11.26 -2.01 -31.43
C LEU A 21 -12.11 -0.92 -30.80
N PHE A 22 -12.92 -0.22 -31.59
CA PHE A 22 -13.81 0.83 -31.10
C PHE A 22 -14.92 0.28 -30.20
N ASN A 23 -15.52 -0.85 -30.56
CA ASN A 23 -16.52 -1.51 -29.73
C ASN A 23 -15.89 -2.11 -28.46
N TRP A 24 -14.68 -2.66 -28.55
CA TRP A 24 -13.93 -3.14 -27.38
C TRP A 24 -13.55 -1.98 -26.44
N TRP A 25 -13.11 -0.85 -26.99
CA TRP A 25 -12.83 0.38 -26.23
C TRP A 25 -14.08 0.93 -25.54
N ARG A 26 -15.24 0.95 -26.22
CA ARG A 26 -16.52 1.34 -25.61
C ARG A 26 -17.04 0.33 -24.59
N ALA A 27 -16.87 -0.97 -24.82
CA ALA A 27 -17.24 -2.01 -23.85
C ALA A 27 -16.38 -1.96 -22.58
N GLY A 28 -15.12 -1.51 -22.70
CA GLY A 28 -14.26 -1.18 -21.56
C GLY A 28 -14.71 0.08 -20.78
N GLN A 29 -15.69 0.83 -21.30
CA GLN A 29 -16.31 2.00 -20.66
C GLN A 29 -17.72 1.67 -20.15
N THR A 30 -17.90 0.60 -19.35
CA THR A 30 -19.16 0.43 -18.61
C THR A 30 -19.42 1.69 -17.78
N THR A 31 -20.52 2.36 -18.07
CA THR A 31 -20.89 3.67 -17.55
C THR A 31 -21.08 3.64 -16.03
N ASN A 32 -20.31 4.48 -15.32
CA ASN A 32 -20.28 4.63 -13.85
C ASN A 32 -21.62 4.99 -13.20
N GLU A 33 -22.63 5.46 -13.94
CA GLU A 33 -23.85 6.03 -13.34
C GLU A 33 -24.72 5.02 -12.58
N GLN A 34 -24.93 3.79 -13.11
CA GLN A 34 -25.73 2.78 -12.40
C GLN A 34 -25.01 2.19 -11.17
N VAL A 35 -23.68 2.10 -11.22
CA VAL A 35 -22.86 1.60 -10.10
C VAL A 35 -22.80 2.64 -8.98
N ALA A 36 -22.74 3.93 -9.33
CA ALA A 36 -22.73 5.03 -8.36
C ALA A 36 -24.00 5.07 -7.50
N ASP A 37 -25.17 4.79 -8.10
CA ASP A 37 -26.45 4.77 -7.39
C ASP A 37 -26.52 3.59 -6.39
N ALA A 38 -26.09 2.40 -6.81
CA ALA A 38 -26.01 1.23 -5.92
C ALA A 38 -25.00 1.40 -4.78
N ASN A 39 -23.85 2.04 -5.02
CA ASN A 39 -22.88 2.34 -3.98
C ASN A 39 -23.44 3.35 -2.97
N ALA A 40 -24.19 4.36 -3.42
CA ALA A 40 -24.82 5.33 -2.54
C ALA A 40 -25.81 4.67 -1.57
N ASP A 41 -26.62 3.73 -2.04
CA ASP A 41 -27.55 2.94 -1.22
C ASP A 41 -26.81 2.10 -0.16
N ILE A 42 -25.74 1.42 -0.56
CA ILE A 42 -24.92 0.62 0.37
C ILE A 42 -24.30 1.53 1.45
N ILE A 43 -23.73 2.67 1.07
CA ILE A 43 -23.15 3.64 2.00
C ILE A 43 -24.22 4.21 2.95
N ALA A 44 -25.44 4.43 2.47
CA ALA A 44 -26.56 4.86 3.31
C ALA A 44 -26.94 3.78 4.34
N GLU A 45 -26.95 2.50 3.95
CA GLU A 45 -27.19 1.39 4.87
C GLU A 45 -26.08 1.26 5.91
N MET A 46 -24.79 1.40 5.53
CA MET A 46 -23.68 1.44 6.50
C MET A 46 -23.89 2.52 7.57
N LYS A 47 -24.28 3.73 7.15
CA LYS A 47 -24.56 4.84 8.07
C LYS A 47 -25.73 4.54 9.00
N LYS A 48 -26.79 3.91 8.50
CA LYS A 48 -27.94 3.45 9.30
C LYS A 48 -27.54 2.37 10.32
N GLN A 49 -26.50 1.59 10.01
CA GLN A 49 -25.90 0.63 10.93
C GLN A 49 -24.89 1.27 11.89
N ASN A 50 -24.80 2.61 11.95
CA ASN A 50 -23.85 3.35 12.78
C ASN A 50 -22.39 2.99 12.50
N ILE A 51 -22.07 2.61 11.26
CA ILE A 51 -20.68 2.48 10.81
C ILE A 51 -20.16 3.89 10.50
N VAL A 52 -19.07 4.28 11.16
CA VAL A 52 -18.44 5.59 11.00
C VAL A 52 -17.44 5.54 9.87
N LEU A 53 -17.81 6.12 8.73
CA LEU A 53 -16.97 6.19 7.53
C LEU A 53 -16.15 7.49 7.49
N PRO A 54 -14.94 7.47 6.92
CA PRO A 54 -14.15 8.67 6.67
C PRO A 54 -14.76 9.53 5.56
N THR A 55 -14.17 10.70 5.31
CA THR A 55 -14.29 11.30 3.97
C THR A 55 -13.44 10.48 3.02
N PHE A 56 -14.03 10.01 1.93
CA PHE A 56 -13.38 9.12 0.97
C PHE A 56 -13.37 9.73 -0.45
N SER A 57 -12.36 9.37 -1.23
CA SER A 57 -12.22 9.79 -2.62
C SER A 57 -12.99 8.89 -3.60
N ARG A 58 -13.48 9.50 -4.68
CA ARG A 58 -14.04 8.82 -5.86
C ARG A 58 -13.11 8.89 -7.07
N SER A 59 -11.86 9.32 -6.89
CA SER A 59 -10.89 9.43 -7.97
C SER A 59 -10.24 8.09 -8.26
N VAL A 60 -10.24 7.69 -9.52
CA VAL A 60 -9.49 6.53 -10.00
C VAL A 60 -8.00 6.86 -10.07
N GLN A 61 -7.14 5.92 -9.64
CA GLN A 61 -5.70 5.98 -9.81
C GLN A 61 -5.25 4.89 -10.79
N TYR A 62 -4.03 5.01 -11.30
CA TYR A 62 -3.45 4.06 -12.26
C TYR A 62 -2.16 3.50 -11.69
N ASN A 63 -2.07 2.18 -11.59
CA ASN A 63 -0.92 1.49 -11.01
C ASN A 63 -0.71 0.11 -11.65
N SER A 64 0.48 -0.46 -11.48
CA SER A 64 0.92 -1.72 -12.05
C SER A 64 1.01 -2.84 -10.99
N TYR A 65 1.30 -4.07 -11.43
CA TYR A 65 1.90 -5.05 -10.53
C TYR A 65 3.41 -4.85 -10.58
N ILE A 66 4.08 -5.03 -9.44
CA ILE A 66 5.54 -4.94 -9.37
C ILE A 66 6.13 -6.27 -8.89
N ALA A 67 7.30 -6.61 -9.42
CA ALA A 67 8.17 -7.62 -8.84
C ALA A 67 9.30 -6.92 -8.08
N VAL A 68 9.60 -7.42 -6.89
CA VAL A 68 10.65 -6.89 -6.02
C VAL A 68 11.44 -8.02 -5.39
N GLN A 69 12.62 -7.71 -4.90
CA GLN A 69 13.40 -8.63 -4.07
C GLN A 69 13.67 -8.00 -2.72
N LYS A 70 13.73 -8.85 -1.69
CA LYS A 70 14.25 -8.42 -0.40
C LYS A 70 15.76 -8.25 -0.52
N ALA A 71 16.27 -7.11 -0.09
CA ALA A 71 17.70 -6.89 -0.02
C ALA A 71 18.32 -7.85 1.01
N HIS A 72 19.42 -8.48 0.63
CA HIS A 72 20.28 -9.12 1.62
C HIS A 72 20.94 -8.05 2.51
N LYS A 73 21.37 -8.42 3.72
CA LYS A 73 22.07 -7.54 4.68
C LYS A 73 23.17 -6.67 4.08
N ASN A 74 23.93 -7.18 3.12
CA ASN A 74 25.02 -6.48 2.43
C ASN A 74 24.54 -5.53 1.31
N GLU A 75 23.29 -5.63 0.91
CA GLU A 75 22.64 -4.82 -0.14
C GLU A 75 21.75 -3.72 0.46
N ILE A 76 21.32 -3.86 1.72
CA ILE A 76 20.56 -2.83 2.43
C ILE A 76 21.40 -1.55 2.48
N GLY A 77 20.78 -0.43 2.09
CA GLY A 77 21.41 0.88 2.09
C GLY A 77 21.93 1.25 3.48
N LYS A 78 23.03 2.00 3.51
CA LYS A 78 23.71 2.38 4.76
C LYS A 78 22.74 2.94 5.80
N LEU A 79 23.00 2.62 7.06
CA LEU A 79 22.31 3.23 8.17
C LEU A 79 22.76 4.70 8.31
N PRO A 80 21.87 5.61 8.71
CA PRO A 80 22.21 6.97 9.08
C PRO A 80 23.34 7.01 10.11
N SER A 81 24.13 8.09 10.10
CA SER A 81 25.33 8.21 10.96
C SER A 81 25.01 8.22 12.45
N THR A 82 23.77 8.51 12.84
CA THR A 82 23.28 8.50 14.24
C THR A 82 23.06 7.09 14.78
N LEU A 83 23.02 6.08 13.91
CA LEU A 83 22.78 4.69 14.27
C LEU A 83 24.07 3.87 14.26
N THR A 84 24.11 2.88 15.16
CA THR A 84 25.16 1.85 15.20
C THR A 84 24.54 0.50 14.88
N TRP A 85 25.09 -0.17 13.88
CA TRP A 85 24.66 -1.50 13.47
C TRP A 85 25.03 -2.56 14.52
N ASP A 86 24.04 -3.34 14.95
CA ASP A 86 24.25 -4.59 15.69
C ASP A 86 24.62 -5.72 14.73
N LYS A 87 25.93 -5.93 14.52
CA LYS A 87 26.48 -6.91 13.58
C LYS A 87 26.08 -8.36 13.90
N ASN A 88 25.74 -8.64 15.15
CA ASN A 88 25.38 -9.98 15.61
C ASN A 88 23.86 -10.20 15.61
N GLY A 89 23.07 -9.15 15.34
CA GLY A 89 21.61 -9.19 15.34
C GLY A 89 20.99 -9.38 13.95
N GLY A 90 19.74 -9.86 13.95
CA GLY A 90 18.82 -9.84 12.82
C GLY A 90 18.94 -10.99 11.81
N ASN A 91 17.90 -11.14 11.00
CA ASN A 91 17.81 -12.09 9.90
C ASN A 91 18.66 -11.70 8.68
N TRP A 92 18.67 -12.53 7.64
CA TRP A 92 19.46 -12.28 6.43
C TRP A 92 18.98 -11.06 5.61
N ASP A 93 17.74 -10.60 5.81
CA ASP A 93 17.04 -9.55 5.08
C ASP A 93 16.79 -8.26 5.90
N GLU A 94 17.51 -8.07 7.00
CA GLU A 94 17.32 -6.90 7.87
C GLU A 94 18.60 -6.41 8.54
N LEU A 95 18.65 -5.11 8.84
CA LEU A 95 19.64 -4.53 9.74
C LEU A 95 18.97 -4.14 11.05
N ILE A 96 19.52 -4.62 12.18
CA ILE A 96 19.14 -4.17 13.52
C ILE A 96 20.16 -3.14 13.99
N ALA A 97 19.70 -1.98 14.44
CA ALA A 97 20.55 -0.90 14.89
C ALA A 97 20.00 -0.25 16.17
N ARG A 98 20.87 0.51 16.83
CA ARG A 98 20.54 1.33 18.01
C ARG A 98 21.12 2.73 17.81
N PHE A 99 20.59 3.72 18.52
CA PHE A 99 21.19 5.06 18.54
C PHE A 99 22.58 5.01 19.19
N LYS A 100 23.51 5.82 18.68
CA LYS A 100 24.80 6.03 19.33
C LYS A 100 24.60 6.74 20.67
N PRO A 101 25.47 6.54 21.68
CA PRO A 101 25.35 7.22 22.97
C PRO A 101 25.28 8.76 22.86
N ASP A 102 26.06 9.35 21.95
CA ASP A 102 26.09 10.81 21.72
C ASP A 102 24.85 11.32 20.95
N ASP A 103 24.21 10.44 20.18
CA ASP A 103 22.98 10.71 19.42
C ASP A 103 21.73 10.14 20.12
N GLU A 104 21.92 9.59 21.34
CA GLU A 104 20.87 9.00 22.13
C GLU A 104 19.90 10.09 22.55
N ILE A 105 18.62 9.72 22.57
CA ILE A 105 17.54 10.68 22.74
C ILE A 105 17.44 11.01 24.23
N HIS A 106 18.26 11.96 24.68
CA HIS A 106 18.30 12.39 26.08
C HIS A 106 17.13 13.30 26.48
N HIS A 107 16.26 13.64 25.52
CA HIS A 107 15.15 14.55 25.75
C HIS A 107 13.92 13.82 26.28
N ASP A 108 13.22 14.46 27.22
CA ASP A 108 11.92 13.97 27.72
C ASP A 108 10.74 14.62 26.96
N ASP A 109 11.00 15.46 25.96
CA ASP A 109 9.95 16.02 25.11
C ASP A 109 9.78 15.23 23.81
N TYR A 110 8.58 14.63 23.73
CA TYR A 110 8.08 13.76 22.69
C TYR A 110 8.15 14.37 21.27
N GLU A 111 8.00 15.69 21.12
CA GLU A 111 8.03 16.35 19.81
C GLU A 111 9.43 16.29 19.21
N ALA A 112 10.46 16.56 20.03
CA ALA A 112 11.84 16.48 19.58
C ALA A 112 12.22 15.04 19.19
N ILE A 113 11.79 14.04 19.99
CA ILE A 113 12.00 12.62 19.69
C ILE A 113 11.38 12.29 18.32
N THR A 114 10.11 12.66 18.13
CA THR A 114 9.38 12.37 16.90
C THR A 114 10.06 13.02 15.68
N LYS A 115 10.55 14.26 15.83
CA LYS A 115 11.24 14.98 14.76
C LYS A 115 12.57 14.32 14.40
N GLN A 116 13.36 13.90 15.38
CA GLN A 116 14.63 13.21 15.15
C GLN A 116 14.40 11.86 14.45
N ILE A 117 13.42 11.08 14.90
CA ILE A 117 13.07 9.78 14.31
C ILE A 117 12.62 9.94 12.86
N LYS A 118 11.76 10.95 12.61
CA LYS A 118 11.34 11.28 11.25
C LYS A 118 12.52 11.63 10.37
N ALA A 119 13.45 12.46 10.84
CA ALA A 119 14.64 12.82 10.07
C ALA A 119 15.53 11.61 9.73
N VAL A 120 15.73 10.69 10.69
CA VAL A 120 16.49 9.45 10.48
C VAL A 120 15.83 8.54 9.45
N ALA A 121 14.49 8.41 9.49
CA ALA A 121 13.74 7.62 8.52
C ALA A 121 13.76 8.26 7.12
N ASP A 122 13.53 9.57 7.03
CA ASP A 122 13.51 10.32 5.78
C ASP A 122 14.88 10.28 5.07
N ASP A 123 15.98 10.41 5.81
CA ASP A 123 17.36 10.28 5.29
C ASP A 123 17.63 8.88 4.70
N SER A 124 16.92 7.86 5.21
CA SER A 124 16.94 6.50 4.66
C SER A 124 15.93 6.27 3.53
N GLY A 125 15.10 7.25 3.17
CA GLY A 125 14.05 7.13 2.15
C GLY A 125 12.74 6.50 2.63
N TYR A 126 12.50 6.42 3.95
CA TYR A 126 11.31 5.83 4.54
C TYR A 126 10.39 6.91 5.10
N HIS A 127 9.09 6.78 4.88
CA HIS A 127 8.08 7.77 5.27
C HIS A 127 7.13 7.21 6.31
N TYR A 128 6.67 8.05 7.24
CA TYR A 128 5.80 7.60 8.33
C TYR A 128 4.53 6.92 7.79
N ASN A 129 4.26 5.71 8.27
CA ASN A 129 3.08 4.93 7.92
C ASN A 129 2.13 4.88 9.13
N ALA A 130 1.11 5.75 9.10
CA ALA A 130 0.17 5.89 10.19
C ALA A 130 -0.66 4.62 10.43
N ILE A 131 -1.11 3.95 9.37
CA ILE A 131 -1.92 2.73 9.48
C ILE A 131 -1.11 1.59 10.12
N LEU A 132 0.09 1.31 9.59
CA LEU A 132 0.90 0.22 10.13
C LEU A 132 1.30 0.51 11.59
N SER A 133 1.58 1.77 11.92
CA SER A 133 1.93 2.18 13.28
C SER A 133 0.75 2.08 14.25
N ALA A 134 -0.47 2.45 13.82
CA ALA A 134 -1.66 2.43 14.67
C ALA A 134 -2.07 1.00 15.08
N ALA A 135 -1.72 0.00 14.29
CA ALA A 135 -2.00 -1.40 14.58
C ALA A 135 -0.98 -2.06 15.54
N GLN A 136 0.08 -1.35 15.98
CA GLN A 136 1.09 -1.92 16.87
C GLN A 136 0.76 -1.69 18.35
N PRO A 137 0.99 -2.69 19.22
CA PRO A 137 0.69 -2.59 20.66
C PRO A 137 1.72 -1.79 21.47
N ASP A 138 2.99 -1.72 21.04
CA ASP A 138 4.13 -1.26 21.86
C ASP A 138 4.74 0.06 21.38
N GLU A 139 3.90 1.10 21.22
CA GLU A 139 4.28 2.46 20.75
C GLU A 139 5.16 2.50 19.48
N THR A 140 5.21 1.39 18.74
CA THR A 140 6.12 1.16 17.65
C THR A 140 5.74 2.04 16.48
N LYS A 141 6.72 2.78 15.96
CA LYS A 141 6.53 3.65 14.78
C LYS A 141 7.11 2.96 13.57
N ILE A 142 6.27 2.80 12.55
CA ILE A 142 6.61 2.15 11.30
C ILE A 142 6.68 3.21 10.21
N TYR A 143 7.80 3.20 9.49
CA TYR A 143 8.01 3.99 8.30
C TYR A 143 8.15 3.03 7.11
N SER A 144 7.54 3.37 5.98
CA SER A 144 7.51 2.54 4.78
C SER A 144 8.39 3.15 3.69
N GLN A 145 9.12 2.27 2.99
CA GLN A 145 9.67 2.57 1.67
C GLN A 145 8.50 2.92 0.73
N ARG A 146 8.73 3.82 -0.21
CA ARG A 146 7.77 4.13 -1.29
C ARG A 146 8.25 3.55 -2.61
N ILE A 147 7.32 3.02 -3.38
CA ILE A 147 7.53 2.55 -4.75
C ILE A 147 6.44 3.18 -5.61
N ASN A 148 6.83 3.88 -6.67
CA ASN A 148 5.91 4.67 -7.52
C ASN A 148 4.98 5.54 -6.68
N ASP A 149 5.56 6.27 -5.71
CA ASP A 149 4.86 7.08 -4.73
C ASP A 149 3.86 6.35 -3.81
N LEU A 150 3.74 5.03 -3.86
CA LEU A 150 2.88 4.27 -2.95
C LEU A 150 3.70 3.66 -1.79
N PRO A 151 3.24 3.76 -0.53
CA PRO A 151 3.91 3.12 0.60
C PRO A 151 3.83 1.59 0.49
N VAL A 152 4.92 0.93 0.86
CA VAL A 152 4.93 -0.52 1.05
C VAL A 152 4.24 -0.86 2.37
N MET A 153 3.23 -1.72 2.28
CA MET A 153 2.40 -2.16 3.41
C MET A 153 2.89 -3.48 4.02
N ASN A 154 3.88 -4.12 3.38
CA ASN A 154 4.55 -5.30 3.88
C ASN A 154 5.75 -4.95 4.77
N SER A 155 6.02 -5.74 5.80
CA SER A 155 7.15 -5.54 6.73
C SER A 155 8.54 -5.63 6.08
N ALA A 156 8.66 -6.21 4.88
CA ALA A 156 9.92 -6.32 4.15
C ALA A 156 10.44 -4.99 3.58
N GLY A 157 9.60 -3.96 3.51
CA GLY A 157 9.96 -2.61 3.04
C GLY A 157 9.81 -1.55 4.12
N THR A 158 10.06 -1.88 5.40
CA THR A 158 9.86 -0.96 6.51
C THR A 158 11.13 -0.61 7.27
N MET A 159 11.13 0.58 7.85
CA MET A 159 12.01 0.99 8.93
C MET A 159 11.18 1.14 10.19
N THR A 160 11.41 0.26 11.16
CA THR A 160 10.61 0.12 12.37
C THR A 160 11.40 0.61 13.56
N PHE A 161 10.82 1.53 14.33
CA PHE A 161 11.36 2.05 15.57
C PHE A 161 10.53 1.50 16.73
N ARG A 162 11.14 0.64 17.56
CA ARG A 162 10.51 0.11 18.77
C ARG A 162 10.92 0.96 19.96
N TYR A 163 9.95 1.27 20.80
CA TYR A 163 10.11 2.15 21.94
C TYR A 163 10.25 1.33 23.21
N GLY A 164 11.22 1.70 24.04
CA GLY A 164 11.40 1.19 25.38
C GLY A 164 10.38 1.77 26.35
N LYS A 165 10.41 1.29 27.59
CA LYS A 165 9.50 1.73 28.66
C LYS A 165 9.69 3.20 29.08
N ASP A 166 10.82 3.77 28.71
CA ASP A 166 11.18 5.17 28.93
C ASP A 166 10.63 6.10 27.84
N GLY A 167 9.85 5.57 26.89
CA GLY A 167 9.26 6.35 25.80
C GLY A 167 10.28 6.73 24.72
N LYS A 168 11.44 6.04 24.68
CA LYS A 168 12.53 6.31 23.73
C LYS A 168 12.77 5.11 22.82
N PRO A 169 13.12 5.33 21.55
CA PRO A 169 13.37 4.25 20.60
C PRO A 169 14.69 3.56 20.91
N ASP A 170 14.64 2.30 21.34
CA ASP A 170 15.81 1.50 21.71
C ASP A 170 16.33 0.64 20.56
N THR A 171 15.44 0.30 19.61
CA THR A 171 15.71 -0.67 18.55
C THR A 171 15.16 -0.14 17.22
N VAL A 172 16.04 -0.09 16.23
CA VAL A 172 15.70 0.25 14.85
C VAL A 172 15.90 -0.98 13.99
N ILE A 173 14.86 -1.38 13.25
CA ILE A 173 14.93 -2.49 12.29
C ILE A 173 14.69 -1.92 10.91
N LYS A 174 15.68 -2.03 10.02
CA LYS A 174 15.59 -1.57 8.63
C LYS A 174 15.54 -2.78 7.69
N ARG A 175 14.49 -2.84 6.86
CA ARG A 175 14.33 -3.80 5.76
C ARG A 175 14.08 -3.05 4.48
N GLN A 176 14.65 -3.53 3.38
CA GLN A 176 14.64 -2.82 2.11
C GLN A 176 14.25 -3.75 0.96
N LEU A 177 13.40 -3.23 0.08
CA LEU A 177 13.09 -3.85 -1.21
C LEU A 177 13.98 -3.25 -2.29
N THR A 178 14.48 -4.12 -3.17
CA THR A 178 15.38 -3.80 -4.28
C THR A 178 14.90 -4.49 -5.56
N ASN A 179 15.60 -4.24 -6.68
CA ASN A 179 15.33 -4.86 -7.99
C ASN A 179 13.85 -4.76 -8.40
N ILE A 180 13.28 -3.57 -8.19
CA ILE A 180 11.88 -3.25 -8.46
C ILE A 180 11.67 -3.18 -9.97
N GLN A 181 10.67 -3.93 -10.47
CA GLN A 181 10.31 -3.98 -11.87
C GLN A 181 8.79 -3.96 -12.03
N ASP A 182 8.27 -3.09 -12.89
CA ASP A 182 6.88 -3.14 -13.32
C ASP A 182 6.67 -4.38 -14.22
N LEU A 183 5.65 -5.16 -13.91
CA LEU A 183 5.34 -6.41 -14.65
C LEU A 183 4.43 -6.18 -15.85
N ARG A 184 3.82 -5.00 -15.93
CA ARG A 184 2.89 -4.57 -16.99
C ARG A 184 2.60 -3.08 -16.87
N ASP A 185 1.93 -2.55 -17.88
CA ASP A 185 1.39 -1.19 -17.87
C ASP A 185 0.41 -0.95 -16.72
N ASP A 186 0.33 0.30 -16.32
CA ASP A 186 -0.61 0.76 -15.30
C ASP A 186 -2.06 0.51 -15.74
N ARG A 187 -2.88 0.09 -14.79
CA ARG A 187 -4.33 -0.04 -14.98
C ARG A 187 -5.08 0.71 -13.88
N ALA A 188 -6.32 1.06 -14.19
CA ALA A 188 -7.23 1.68 -13.25
C ALA A 188 -7.37 0.83 -11.98
N THR A 189 -7.25 1.48 -10.83
CA THR A 189 -7.63 0.93 -9.53
C THR A 189 -9.07 1.28 -9.21
N LEU A 190 -9.68 0.50 -8.33
CA LEU A 190 -10.87 0.89 -7.60
C LEU A 190 -10.67 2.24 -6.91
N THR A 191 -11.75 2.98 -6.76
CA THR A 191 -11.77 4.17 -5.91
C THR A 191 -11.76 3.77 -4.43
N GLU A 192 -11.52 4.74 -3.54
CA GLU A 192 -11.63 4.48 -2.10
C GLU A 192 -13.07 4.11 -1.71
N GLU A 193 -14.07 4.74 -2.32
CA GLU A 193 -15.49 4.39 -2.15
C GLU A 193 -15.76 2.92 -2.51
N ASP A 194 -15.28 2.47 -3.67
CA ASP A 194 -15.47 1.08 -4.12
C ASP A 194 -14.81 0.07 -3.17
N ALA A 195 -13.64 0.43 -2.63
CA ALA A 195 -12.95 -0.40 -1.65
C ALA A 195 -13.71 -0.47 -0.32
N ILE A 196 -14.27 0.63 0.16
CA ILE A 196 -15.13 0.67 1.36
C ILE A 196 -16.38 -0.18 1.15
N VAL A 197 -17.03 -0.06 -0.01
CA VAL A 197 -18.19 -0.90 -0.38
C VAL A 197 -17.80 -2.38 -0.41
N SER A 198 -16.61 -2.70 -0.92
CA SER A 198 -16.10 -4.07 -0.93
C SER A 198 -15.91 -4.61 0.49
N LEU A 199 -15.28 -3.86 1.40
CA LEU A 199 -15.15 -4.25 2.81
C LEU A 199 -16.51 -4.63 3.42
N TYR A 200 -17.53 -3.81 3.21
CA TYR A 200 -18.87 -4.10 3.72
C TYR A 200 -19.49 -5.35 3.10
N ARG A 201 -19.35 -5.54 1.77
CA ARG A 201 -19.85 -6.74 1.09
C ARG A 201 -19.19 -8.03 1.57
N TYR A 202 -17.93 -7.96 2.00
CA TYR A 202 -17.22 -9.09 2.62
C TYR A 202 -17.48 -9.24 4.12
N ASN A 203 -18.31 -8.37 4.73
CA ASN A 203 -18.54 -8.29 6.18
C ASN A 203 -17.25 -8.01 6.99
N GLU A 204 -16.33 -7.24 6.41
CA GLU A 204 -15.12 -6.79 7.09
C GLU A 204 -15.35 -5.54 7.96
N ILE A 205 -16.49 -4.87 7.80
CA ILE A 205 -16.92 -3.77 8.67
C ILE A 205 -18.36 -4.00 9.09
N ASP A 206 -18.61 -3.90 10.39
CA ASP A 206 -19.91 -4.19 11.00
C ASP A 206 -20.45 -3.00 11.78
N ARG A 207 -21.69 -3.13 12.26
CA ARG A 207 -22.37 -2.13 13.10
C ARG A 207 -21.46 -1.62 14.23
N GLY A 208 -21.29 -0.29 14.28
CA GLY A 208 -20.53 0.40 15.32
C GLY A 208 -19.03 0.50 15.05
N ASP A 209 -18.54 -0.08 13.96
CA ASP A 209 -17.14 0.06 13.56
C ASP A 209 -16.83 1.49 13.11
N ARG A 210 -15.58 1.91 13.32
CA ARG A 210 -15.05 3.17 12.80
C ARG A 210 -13.88 2.91 11.88
N LEU A 211 -14.02 3.33 10.63
CA LEU A 211 -13.03 3.16 9.59
C LEU A 211 -12.17 4.43 9.45
N SER A 212 -10.86 4.26 9.25
CA SER A 212 -9.96 5.36 8.87
C SER A 212 -10.12 5.73 7.39
N THR A 213 -9.58 6.88 6.98
CA THR A 213 -9.30 7.13 5.56
C THR A 213 -8.42 6.00 5.00
N GLY A 214 -8.71 5.59 3.78
CA GLY A 214 -7.98 4.56 3.06
C GLY A 214 -6.67 5.06 2.49
N TYR A 215 -5.66 4.19 2.49
CA TYR A 215 -4.37 4.45 1.87
C TYR A 215 -4.15 3.42 0.76
N LEU A 216 -3.86 3.91 -0.44
CA LEU A 216 -3.38 3.05 -1.51
C LEU A 216 -1.90 2.77 -1.28
N GLY A 217 -1.51 1.50 -1.28
CA GLY A 217 -0.14 1.05 -1.02
C GLY A 217 0.18 -0.24 -1.77
N TYR A 218 1.42 -0.71 -1.71
CA TYR A 218 1.81 -2.00 -2.26
C TYR A 218 1.89 -3.05 -1.15
N ASP A 219 1.25 -4.21 -1.35
CA ASP A 219 1.44 -5.37 -0.47
C ASP A 219 1.76 -6.63 -1.27
N LYS A 220 2.43 -7.56 -0.60
CA LYS A 220 2.87 -8.82 -1.17
C LYS A 220 1.67 -9.73 -1.39
N THR A 221 1.58 -10.29 -2.59
CA THR A 221 0.55 -11.30 -2.90
C THR A 221 1.14 -12.71 -2.96
N LEU A 222 2.32 -12.89 -3.56
CA LEU A 222 2.96 -14.19 -3.72
C LEU A 222 4.46 -14.07 -3.96
N SER A 223 5.18 -15.18 -3.89
CA SER A 223 6.60 -15.29 -4.23
C SER A 223 6.80 -16.28 -5.37
N VAL A 224 7.50 -15.88 -6.43
CA VAL A 224 7.84 -16.74 -7.58
C VAL A 224 9.27 -16.48 -8.00
N ASN A 225 10.06 -17.55 -8.18
CA ASN A 225 11.42 -17.52 -8.71
C ASN A 225 12.36 -16.50 -8.01
N GLY A 226 12.27 -16.38 -6.69
CA GLY A 226 13.11 -15.46 -5.91
C GLY A 226 12.70 -13.99 -6.00
N TYR A 227 11.55 -13.69 -6.61
CA TYR A 227 10.88 -12.40 -6.57
C TYR A 227 9.61 -12.49 -5.74
N ASP A 228 9.32 -11.43 -5.01
CA ASP A 228 8.03 -11.20 -4.41
C ASP A 228 7.20 -10.31 -5.34
N ILE A 229 5.98 -10.74 -5.64
CA ILE A 229 5.03 -9.98 -6.44
C ILE A 229 4.19 -9.14 -5.48
N TYR A 230 4.12 -7.84 -5.77
CA TYR A 230 3.32 -6.89 -5.02
C TYR A 230 2.24 -6.32 -5.93
N LEU A 231 1.10 -6.01 -5.31
CA LEU A 231 -0.03 -5.39 -5.97
C LEU A 231 -0.53 -4.19 -5.18
N PRO A 232 -1.17 -3.21 -5.86
CA PRO A 232 -1.82 -2.09 -5.21
C PRO A 232 -2.99 -2.57 -4.36
N VAL A 233 -2.99 -2.22 -3.09
CA VAL A 233 -4.02 -2.54 -2.10
C VAL A 233 -4.55 -1.26 -1.48
N TRP A 234 -5.87 -1.21 -1.28
CA TRP A 234 -6.48 -0.24 -0.38
C TRP A 234 -6.39 -0.77 1.04
N VAL A 235 -5.80 0.01 1.93
CA VAL A 235 -5.60 -0.37 3.33
C VAL A 235 -6.32 0.61 4.25
N PHE A 236 -7.00 0.06 5.24
CA PHE A 236 -7.76 0.80 6.22
C PHE A 236 -7.43 0.31 7.63
N GLU A 237 -7.48 1.21 8.60
CA GLU A 237 -7.58 0.85 10.02
C GLU A 237 -9.06 0.80 10.40
N VAL A 238 -9.51 -0.31 10.98
CA VAL A 238 -10.83 -0.41 11.61
C VAL A 238 -10.68 -0.45 13.13
N LYS A 239 -11.46 0.40 13.81
CA LYS A 239 -11.56 0.41 15.27
C LYS A 239 -12.87 -0.23 15.69
N ARG A 240 -12.77 -1.35 16.43
CA ARG A 240 -13.88 -2.12 16.99
C ARG A 240 -13.77 -2.14 18.50
N GLN A 241 -14.52 -1.28 19.18
CA GLN A 241 -14.42 -1.10 20.63
C GLN A 241 -12.95 -0.83 21.06
N ASN A 242 -12.30 -1.77 21.75
CA ASN A 242 -10.91 -1.67 22.19
C ASN A 242 -9.91 -2.41 21.27
N ARG A 243 -10.33 -2.87 20.09
CA ARG A 243 -9.49 -3.57 19.12
C ARG A 243 -9.29 -2.74 17.87
N HIS A 244 -8.07 -2.82 17.34
CA HIS A 244 -7.67 -2.23 16.07
C HIS A 244 -7.32 -3.37 15.12
N ALA A 245 -7.74 -3.27 13.87
CA ALA A 245 -7.34 -4.22 12.82
C ALA A 245 -7.03 -3.48 11.53
N ILE A 246 -6.15 -4.07 10.72
CA ILE A 246 -5.85 -3.58 9.38
C ILE A 246 -6.68 -4.39 8.40
N LEU A 247 -7.51 -3.69 7.63
CA LEU A 247 -8.29 -4.28 6.55
C LEU A 247 -7.64 -3.94 5.21
N LYS A 248 -7.64 -4.90 4.29
CA LYS A 248 -7.00 -4.79 2.98
C LYS A 248 -7.93 -5.26 1.89
N ILE A 249 -8.08 -4.45 0.85
CA ILE A 249 -8.80 -4.80 -0.38
C ILE A 249 -7.83 -4.73 -1.55
N ASN A 250 -7.88 -5.72 -2.43
CA ASN A 250 -7.19 -5.69 -3.70
C ASN A 250 -7.69 -4.50 -4.52
N ALA A 251 -6.83 -3.52 -4.81
CA ALA A 251 -7.26 -2.29 -5.45
C ALA A 251 -7.62 -2.48 -6.93
N PHE A 252 -7.47 -3.67 -7.50
CA PHE A 252 -7.91 -3.93 -8.88
C PHE A 252 -9.17 -4.77 -8.99
N THR A 253 -9.40 -5.69 -8.06
CA THR A 253 -10.51 -6.66 -8.15
C THR A 253 -11.59 -6.42 -7.11
N GLY A 254 -11.26 -5.73 -6.01
CA GLY A 254 -12.16 -5.59 -4.86
C GLY A 254 -12.11 -6.77 -3.90
N ASP A 255 -11.33 -7.80 -4.19
CA ASP A 255 -11.21 -8.98 -3.34
C ASP A 255 -10.65 -8.60 -1.96
N ASN A 256 -11.19 -9.24 -0.92
CA ASN A 256 -10.66 -9.11 0.43
C ASN A 256 -9.29 -9.80 0.57
N LEU A 257 -8.35 -9.08 1.19
CA LEU A 257 -6.99 -9.53 1.49
C LEU A 257 -6.67 -9.39 2.99
N SER A 258 -7.67 -9.09 3.82
CA SER A 258 -7.53 -9.01 5.28
C SER A 258 -7.28 -10.41 5.86
N GLU A 259 -6.52 -10.48 6.95
CA GLU A 259 -6.20 -11.72 7.68
C GLU A 259 -7.22 -12.02 8.80
#